data_AF-A0A2J4QKQ7-F1
#
_entry.id   AF-A0A2J4QKQ7-F1
#
_cell.length_a   1.000
_cell.length_b   1.000
_cell.length_c   1.000
_cell.angle_alpha   90.00
_cell.angle_beta   90.00
_cell.angle_gamma   90.00
#
_symmetry.space_group_name_H-M   'P 1'
#
loop_
_entity.id
_entity.type
_entity.pdbx_description
1 polymer ?
#
loop_
_entity_poly.entity_id
_entity_poly.type
_entity_poly.pdbx_seq_one_letter_code
_entity_poly.pdbx_strand_id
1 'polypeptide(L)'
;QDVWPTIPFADIARGQVTEAQRELIKRRGCAVIKGHFSREQALAWDNAMLEYLDRNHFDDVYKGPGDTFFGSLEASRPEIYPIYWSQAQMQARQSDEMAAVQSFLNRLWTFNRDGKQWFDPDVSVIYPDRIRRRPPGTTSKGLGAHTDSGALERWLLPAYQKVFADVFNGNIDAYDPWDAAHRTEVEEYTVDNTTKCSVFRTFQGWTALSDMIPDQGLLHVVPIPEAMAYVLLRPLLDDVPEDELCGVAPGKVLPISEKWHPLLIKALSSIPALNAGDSVWWHCDVIHSVAPVENQQGWGNVMYIPAAPMCEKNLAYAQKVKAALARGASPGDFPREDYESDWEGRFTLDDLNIHGKRALGMAN
;
A
#
# COMPACT_ATOMS: atom_id res chain seq x y z
N GLN A 1 -2.98 25.87 -2.29
CA GLN A 1 -3.95 24.78 -2.40
C GLN A 1 -3.26 23.53 -1.92
N ASP A 2 -3.92 22.74 -1.08
CA ASP A 2 -3.34 21.49 -0.59
C ASP A 2 -3.18 20.51 -1.75
N VAL A 3 -1.99 19.92 -1.85
CA VAL A 3 -1.62 19.00 -2.93
C VAL A 3 -2.43 17.71 -2.85
N TRP A 4 -2.65 17.23 -1.62
CA TRP A 4 -3.45 16.04 -1.33
C TRP A 4 -4.94 16.38 -1.30
N PRO A 5 -5.76 15.74 -2.14
CA PRO A 5 -7.21 15.84 -2.06
C PRO A 5 -7.68 15.29 -0.72
N THR A 6 -8.39 16.11 0.06
CA THR A 6 -8.87 15.75 1.39
C THR A 6 -10.38 15.54 1.35
N ILE A 7 -10.83 14.32 1.64
CA ILE A 7 -12.23 13.90 1.58
C ILE A 7 -12.69 13.51 2.99
N PRO A 8 -13.73 14.16 3.55
CA PRO A 8 -14.36 13.68 4.77
C PRO A 8 -15.00 12.30 4.55
N PHE A 9 -14.76 11.35 5.45
CA PHE A 9 -15.40 10.03 5.38
C PHE A 9 -16.93 10.13 5.34
N ALA A 10 -17.52 11.08 6.06
CA ALA A 10 -18.96 11.31 6.06
C ALA A 10 -19.54 11.56 4.65
N ASP A 11 -18.76 12.16 3.75
CA ASP A 11 -19.19 12.40 2.37
C ASP A 11 -19.10 11.12 1.52
N ILE A 12 -18.14 10.24 1.80
CA ILE A 12 -18.10 8.89 1.20
C ILE A 12 -19.30 8.08 1.68
N ALA A 13 -19.51 8.01 3.00
CA ALA A 13 -20.60 7.26 3.63
C ALA A 13 -22.00 7.69 3.15
N ARG A 14 -22.18 8.98 2.83
CA ARG A 14 -23.44 9.52 2.29
C ARG A 14 -23.52 9.54 0.75
N GLY A 15 -22.47 9.12 0.05
CA GLY A 15 -22.41 9.19 -1.42
C GLY A 15 -22.39 10.62 -1.97
N GLN A 16 -21.85 11.58 -1.20
CA GLN A 16 -21.85 13.02 -1.49
C GLN A 16 -20.52 13.56 -2.04
N VAL A 17 -19.52 12.69 -2.28
CA VAL A 17 -18.26 13.11 -2.92
C VAL A 17 -18.54 13.59 -4.34
N THR A 18 -18.23 14.87 -4.59
CA THR A 18 -18.50 15.57 -5.85
C THR A 18 -17.61 15.06 -6.99
N GLU A 19 -18.05 15.26 -8.23
CA GLU A 19 -17.24 14.92 -9.41
C GLU A 19 -15.91 15.68 -9.44
N ALA A 20 -15.90 16.95 -9.04
CA ALA A 20 -14.68 17.75 -8.95
C ALA A 20 -13.66 17.16 -7.95
N GLN A 21 -14.13 16.57 -6.84
CA GLN A 21 -13.26 15.87 -5.90
C GLN A 21 -12.73 14.56 -6.50
N ARG A 22 -13.57 13.79 -7.19
CA ARG A 22 -13.16 12.54 -7.88
C ARG A 22 -12.09 12.83 -8.93
N GLU A 23 -12.30 13.82 -9.78
CA GLU A 23 -11.34 14.25 -10.79
C GLU A 23 -10.06 14.80 -10.18
N LEU A 24 -10.13 15.48 -9.03
CA LEU A 24 -8.94 15.92 -8.32
C LEU A 24 -8.13 14.74 -7.76
N ILE A 25 -8.79 13.69 -7.23
CA ILE A 25 -8.11 12.44 -6.83
C ILE A 25 -7.46 11.80 -8.05
N LYS A 26 -8.19 11.70 -9.17
CA LYS A 26 -7.65 11.10 -10.40
C LYS A 26 -6.43 11.86 -10.93
N ARG A 27 -6.48 13.19 -10.90
CA ARG A 27 -5.37 14.07 -11.30
C ARG A 27 -4.16 13.96 -10.38
N ARG A 28 -4.36 13.71 -9.08
CA ARG A 28 -3.27 13.68 -8.09
C ARG A 28 -2.77 12.28 -7.79
N GLY A 29 -3.52 11.24 -8.13
CA GLY A 29 -3.18 9.86 -7.81
C GLY A 29 -3.19 9.56 -6.32
N CYS A 30 -3.72 10.43 -5.47
CA CYS A 30 -3.70 10.24 -4.03
C CYS A 30 -4.90 10.91 -3.35
N ALA A 31 -5.17 10.51 -2.10
CA ALA A 31 -6.23 11.08 -1.27
C ALA A 31 -5.95 10.92 0.22
N VAL A 32 -6.44 11.86 1.03
CA VAL A 32 -6.59 11.72 2.48
C VAL A 32 -8.07 11.57 2.79
N ILE A 33 -8.42 10.52 3.54
CA ILE A 33 -9.77 10.35 4.07
C ILE A 33 -9.77 10.78 5.54
N LYS A 34 -10.38 11.93 5.83
CA LYS A 34 -10.42 12.49 7.18
C LYS A 34 -11.55 11.85 7.99
N GLY A 35 -11.22 11.46 9.22
CA GLY A 35 -12.15 10.78 10.12
C GLY A 35 -12.69 9.48 9.53
N HIS A 36 -11.84 8.72 8.82
CA HIS A 36 -12.20 7.40 8.30
C HIS A 36 -12.67 6.50 9.45
N PHE A 37 -11.95 6.55 10.56
CA PHE A 37 -12.36 5.98 11.83
C PHE A 37 -12.45 7.09 12.88
N SER A 38 -13.22 6.83 13.95
CA SER A 38 -13.19 7.72 15.10
C SER A 38 -11.78 7.69 15.72
N ARG A 39 -11.36 8.85 16.23
CA ARG A 39 -10.05 8.96 16.90
C ARG A 39 -9.94 8.03 18.10
N GLU A 40 -11.04 7.87 18.84
CA GLU A 40 -11.12 6.94 19.98
C GLU A 40 -10.86 5.49 19.55
N GLN A 41 -11.51 5.03 18.48
CA GLN A 41 -11.33 3.67 17.97
C GLN A 41 -9.88 3.44 17.49
N ALA A 42 -9.29 4.41 16.79
CA ALA A 42 -7.92 4.31 16.32
C ALA A 42 -6.90 4.23 17.46
N LEU A 43 -7.06 5.04 18.52
CA LEU A 43 -6.20 4.99 19.70
C LEU A 43 -6.43 3.71 20.52
N ALA A 44 -7.66 3.22 20.59
CA ALA A 44 -7.96 1.93 21.22
C ALA A 44 -7.28 0.77 20.46
N TRP A 45 -7.29 0.80 19.13
CA TRP A 45 -6.53 -0.14 18.31
C TRP A 45 -5.02 -0.04 18.53
N ASP A 46 -4.46 1.17 18.64
CA ASP A 46 -3.03 1.35 18.91
C ASP A 46 -2.62 0.71 20.25
N ASN A 47 -3.41 0.95 21.29
CA ASN A 47 -3.20 0.35 22.61
C ASN A 47 -3.37 -1.17 22.58
N ALA A 48 -4.41 -1.69 21.91
CA ALA A 48 -4.64 -3.12 21.80
C ALA A 48 -3.48 -3.84 21.06
N MET A 49 -2.86 -3.18 20.07
CA MET A 49 -1.66 -3.73 19.43
C MET A 49 -0.45 -3.74 20.35
N LEU A 50 -0.26 -2.72 21.19
CA LEU A 50 0.80 -2.73 22.21
C LEU A 50 0.62 -3.90 23.18
N GLU A 51 -0.60 -4.05 23.72
CA GLU A 51 -0.92 -5.17 24.61
C GLU A 51 -0.73 -6.53 23.94
N TYR A 52 -1.04 -6.64 22.65
CA TYR A 52 -0.83 -7.86 21.87
C TYR A 52 0.65 -8.20 21.70
N LEU A 53 1.50 -7.21 21.39
CA LEU A 53 2.95 -7.39 21.29
C LEU A 53 3.58 -7.74 22.64
N ASP A 54 3.19 -7.03 23.71
CA ASP A 54 3.73 -7.21 25.06
C ASP A 54 3.36 -8.57 25.63
N ARG A 55 2.08 -8.98 25.49
CA ARG A 55 1.59 -10.29 25.97
C ARG A 55 2.34 -11.45 25.35
N ASN A 56 2.75 -11.30 24.09
CA ASN A 56 3.45 -12.34 23.34
C ASN A 56 4.96 -12.12 23.28
N HIS A 57 5.50 -11.24 24.15
CA HIS A 57 6.93 -11.02 24.32
C HIS A 57 7.69 -10.73 23.01
N PHE A 58 7.09 -9.94 22.11
CA PHE A 58 7.64 -9.73 20.76
C PHE A 58 9.09 -9.22 20.78
N ASP A 59 9.39 -8.27 21.66
CA ASP A 59 10.73 -7.68 21.80
C ASP A 59 11.81 -8.73 22.17
N ASP A 60 11.43 -9.85 22.81
CA ASP A 60 12.34 -10.92 23.21
C ASP A 60 12.59 -11.95 22.09
N VAL A 61 11.64 -12.09 21.15
CA VAL A 61 11.67 -13.11 20.10
C VAL A 61 12.04 -12.58 18.71
N TYR A 62 12.02 -11.26 18.51
CA TYR A 62 12.32 -10.63 17.24
C TYR A 62 13.79 -10.85 16.82
N LYS A 63 14.00 -11.35 15.59
CA LYS A 63 15.32 -11.76 15.08
C LYS A 63 15.97 -10.78 14.09
N GLY A 64 15.39 -9.59 13.89
CA GLY A 64 15.79 -8.65 12.86
C GLY A 64 14.94 -8.77 11.58
N PRO A 65 15.21 -7.94 10.56
CA PRO A 65 14.38 -7.88 9.36
C PRO A 65 14.46 -9.20 8.58
N GLY A 66 13.30 -9.79 8.25
CA GLY A 66 13.20 -11.03 7.50
C GLY A 66 13.61 -10.94 6.02
N ASP A 67 13.83 -9.72 5.49
CA ASP A 67 14.32 -9.48 4.14
C ASP A 67 15.24 -8.25 4.01
N THR A 68 15.79 -8.07 2.81
CA THR A 68 16.56 -6.88 2.44
C THR A 68 15.84 -6.00 1.42
N PHE A 69 14.50 -6.06 1.35
CA PHE A 69 13.71 -5.39 0.31
C PHE A 69 14.01 -3.89 0.22
N PHE A 70 14.26 -3.25 1.38
CA PHE A 70 14.65 -1.83 1.48
C PHE A 70 16.15 -1.59 1.79
N GLY A 71 16.96 -2.64 1.98
CA GLY A 71 18.44 -2.60 2.09
C GLY A 71 19.08 -1.73 3.19
N SER A 72 18.32 -0.99 4.00
CA SER A 72 18.86 0.10 4.84
C SER A 72 18.29 0.20 6.27
N LEU A 73 17.48 -0.76 6.71
CA LEU A 73 16.83 -0.73 8.02
C LEU A 73 17.58 -1.58 9.05
N GLU A 74 18.68 -1.06 9.60
CA GLU A 74 19.40 -1.63 10.76
C GLU A 74 19.00 -0.87 12.03
N ALA A 75 18.06 -1.41 12.82
CA ALA A 75 17.67 -0.85 14.12
C ALA A 75 17.43 -1.96 15.16
N SER A 76 17.70 -1.66 16.45
CA SER A 76 17.50 -2.58 17.58
C SER A 76 16.02 -2.88 17.88
N ARG A 77 15.11 -2.04 17.37
CA ARG A 77 13.67 -2.29 17.26
C ARG A 77 13.23 -2.05 15.83
N PRO A 78 12.37 -2.90 15.25
CA PRO A 78 11.89 -2.67 13.89
C PRO A 78 11.04 -1.40 13.84
N GLU A 79 11.20 -0.59 12.80
CA GLU A 79 10.19 0.42 12.48
C GLU A 79 8.94 -0.22 11.87
N ILE A 80 9.11 -1.31 11.13
CA ILE A 80 8.04 -2.09 10.48
C ILE A 80 7.96 -3.46 11.15
N TYR A 81 6.85 -3.74 11.82
CA TYR A 81 6.62 -4.97 12.56
C TYR A 81 5.98 -6.03 11.64
N PRO A 82 6.57 -7.24 11.54
CA PRO A 82 6.06 -8.35 10.75
C PRO A 82 4.89 -9.08 11.45
N ILE A 83 3.86 -8.30 11.78
CA ILE A 83 2.66 -8.72 12.52
C ILE A 83 1.44 -8.44 11.66
N TYR A 84 0.54 -9.41 11.55
CA TYR A 84 -0.49 -9.48 10.52
C TYR A 84 -1.89 -9.73 11.08
N TRP A 85 -2.03 -10.43 12.20
CA TRP A 85 -3.28 -11.05 12.63
C TRP A 85 -3.81 -10.52 13.97
N SER A 86 -3.34 -9.35 14.42
CA SER A 86 -3.93 -8.71 15.59
C SER A 86 -5.42 -8.41 15.38
N GLN A 87 -6.19 -8.41 16.48
CA GLN A 87 -7.61 -8.03 16.46
C GLN A 87 -7.81 -6.64 15.83
N ALA A 88 -6.95 -5.67 16.17
CA ALA A 88 -7.00 -4.32 15.60
C ALA A 88 -6.86 -4.30 14.06
N GLN A 89 -5.87 -5.01 13.52
CA GLN A 89 -5.66 -5.08 12.07
C GLN A 89 -6.84 -5.72 11.35
N MET A 90 -7.29 -6.88 11.83
CA MET A 90 -8.35 -7.63 11.15
C MET A 90 -9.71 -6.94 11.27
N GLN A 91 -10.04 -6.34 12.42
CA GLN A 91 -11.25 -5.54 12.58
C GLN A 91 -11.28 -4.33 11.64
N ALA A 92 -10.18 -3.59 11.53
CA ALA A 92 -10.10 -2.46 10.60
C ALA A 92 -10.23 -2.90 9.13
N ARG A 93 -9.66 -4.05 8.75
CA ARG A 93 -9.75 -4.59 7.38
C ARG A 93 -11.15 -5.02 6.99
N GLN A 94 -11.93 -5.56 7.94
CA GLN A 94 -13.28 -6.07 7.67
C GLN A 94 -14.40 -5.08 8.06
N SER A 95 -14.05 -3.85 8.42
CA SER A 95 -15.04 -2.85 8.86
C SER A 95 -15.91 -2.34 7.70
N ASP A 96 -17.11 -1.88 8.02
CA ASP A 96 -18.02 -1.31 7.03
C ASP A 96 -17.45 -0.01 6.43
N GLU A 97 -16.78 0.80 7.25
CA GLU A 97 -16.11 2.04 6.83
C GLU A 97 -15.00 1.75 5.81
N MET A 98 -14.17 0.73 6.07
CA MET A 98 -13.11 0.31 5.16
C MET A 98 -13.68 -0.18 3.84
N ALA A 99 -14.72 -1.01 3.88
CA ALA A 99 -15.39 -1.49 2.66
C ALA A 99 -15.95 -0.32 1.83
N ALA A 100 -16.54 0.69 2.47
CA ALA A 100 -17.06 1.88 1.79
C ALA A 100 -15.93 2.70 1.12
N VAL A 101 -14.80 2.91 1.80
CA VAL A 101 -13.66 3.65 1.23
C VAL A 101 -13.00 2.86 0.10
N GLN A 102 -12.78 1.56 0.26
CA GLN A 102 -12.21 0.70 -0.78
C GLN A 102 -13.10 0.68 -2.03
N SER A 103 -14.42 0.50 -1.88
CA SER A 103 -15.37 0.58 -3.01
C SER A 103 -15.31 1.94 -3.70
N PHE A 104 -15.34 3.04 -2.92
CA PHE A 104 -15.22 4.39 -3.46
C PHE A 104 -13.95 4.59 -4.30
N LEU A 105 -12.79 4.16 -3.80
CA LEU A 105 -11.51 4.29 -4.48
C LEU A 105 -11.43 3.41 -5.74
N ASN A 106 -11.86 2.16 -5.65
CA ASN A 106 -11.90 1.23 -6.78
C ASN A 106 -12.77 1.77 -7.93
N ARG A 107 -13.86 2.48 -7.61
CA ARG A 107 -14.77 3.08 -8.58
C ARG A 107 -14.22 4.31 -9.32
N LEU A 108 -13.04 4.81 -8.95
CA LEU A 108 -12.34 5.85 -9.73
C LEU A 108 -11.69 5.32 -11.01
N TRP A 109 -11.52 4.00 -11.09
CA TRP A 109 -10.92 3.30 -12.22
C TRP A 109 -11.93 3.01 -13.32
N THR A 110 -11.45 2.92 -14.55
CA THR A 110 -12.17 2.29 -15.65
C THR A 110 -12.02 0.77 -15.54
N PHE A 111 -12.91 0.14 -14.78
CA PHE A 111 -12.87 -1.31 -14.49
C PHE A 111 -13.67 -2.17 -15.48
N ASN A 112 -14.44 -1.55 -16.38
CA ASN A 112 -15.14 -2.21 -17.48
C ASN A 112 -14.57 -1.71 -18.81
N ARG A 113 -14.06 -2.61 -19.66
CA ARG A 113 -13.54 -2.28 -20.99
C ARG A 113 -13.75 -3.43 -21.96
N ASP A 114 -14.18 -3.11 -23.18
CA ASP A 114 -14.40 -4.08 -24.27
C ASP A 114 -15.29 -5.29 -23.88
N GLY A 115 -16.34 -5.04 -23.08
CA GLY A 115 -17.26 -6.08 -22.61
C GLY A 115 -16.71 -6.97 -21.50
N LYS A 116 -15.48 -6.73 -21.02
CA LYS A 116 -14.87 -7.40 -19.87
C LYS A 116 -14.88 -6.50 -18.64
N GLN A 117 -15.37 -7.03 -17.52
CA GLN A 117 -15.15 -6.47 -16.20
C GLN A 117 -13.81 -7.00 -15.67
N TRP A 118 -12.85 -6.12 -15.45
CA TRP A 118 -11.49 -6.48 -15.03
C TRP A 118 -11.41 -6.85 -13.55
N PHE A 119 -12.26 -6.23 -12.73
CA PHE A 119 -12.46 -6.55 -11.31
C PHE A 119 -13.83 -6.07 -10.83
N ASP A 120 -14.31 -6.65 -9.74
CA ASP A 120 -15.45 -6.14 -8.97
C ASP A 120 -14.96 -5.01 -8.04
N PRO A 121 -15.41 -3.75 -8.25
CA PRO A 121 -14.94 -2.64 -7.44
C PRO A 121 -15.50 -2.66 -6.01
N ASP A 122 -16.62 -3.36 -5.75
CA ASP A 122 -17.37 -3.25 -4.49
C ASP A 122 -16.93 -4.24 -3.41
N VAL A 123 -16.08 -5.20 -3.78
CA VAL A 123 -15.47 -6.14 -2.84
C VAL A 123 -13.97 -6.05 -3.02
N SER A 124 -13.22 -5.81 -1.95
CA SER A 124 -11.76 -5.97 -1.93
C SER A 124 -11.39 -7.21 -1.13
N VAL A 125 -10.34 -7.91 -1.54
CA VAL A 125 -9.81 -9.04 -0.78
C VAL A 125 -9.09 -8.56 0.47
N ILE A 126 -9.08 -9.38 1.52
CA ILE A 126 -8.19 -9.11 2.66
C ILE A 126 -6.76 -9.38 2.20
N TYR A 127 -5.98 -8.31 2.06
CA TYR A 127 -4.54 -8.37 1.90
C TYR A 127 -3.88 -8.07 3.26
N PRO A 128 -3.43 -9.09 4.00
CA PRO A 128 -2.80 -8.91 5.30
C PRO A 128 -1.40 -8.32 5.13
N ASP A 129 -1.22 -7.10 5.62
CA ASP A 129 0.07 -6.40 5.60
C ASP A 129 0.50 -6.02 7.03
N ARG A 130 1.74 -5.58 7.15
CA ARG A 130 2.45 -5.26 8.38
C ARG A 130 1.86 -4.01 9.06
N ILE A 131 2.45 -3.66 10.19
CA ILE A 131 2.24 -2.36 10.83
C ILE A 131 3.57 -1.61 10.91
N ARG A 132 3.51 -0.28 11.00
CA ARG A 132 4.67 0.54 11.35
C ARG A 132 4.45 1.12 12.73
N ARG A 133 5.47 1.06 13.58
CA ARG A 133 5.46 1.75 14.88
C ARG A 133 6.75 2.53 15.05
N ARG A 134 6.64 3.81 15.38
CA ARG A 134 7.79 4.70 15.59
C ARG A 134 7.56 5.52 16.85
N PRO A 135 8.23 5.22 17.97
CA PRO A 135 8.05 5.95 19.22
C PRO A 135 8.64 7.37 19.16
N PRO A 136 8.22 8.28 20.06
CA PRO A 136 8.91 9.55 20.27
C PRO A 136 10.40 9.34 20.53
N GLY A 137 11.23 10.26 20.02
CA GLY A 137 12.69 10.18 20.10
C GLY A 137 13.35 9.34 18.99
N THR A 138 12.56 8.72 18.10
CA THR A 138 13.10 7.97 16.95
C THR A 138 13.93 8.88 16.03
N THR A 139 15.08 8.38 15.57
CA THR A 139 15.86 8.96 14.48
C THR A 139 15.94 7.93 13.36
N SER A 140 15.56 8.32 12.14
CA SER A 140 15.44 7.44 10.99
C SER A 140 15.94 8.12 9.72
N LYS A 141 16.56 7.34 8.82
CA LYS A 141 16.91 7.80 7.47
C LYS A 141 15.71 7.85 6.53
N GLY A 142 14.55 7.32 6.96
CA GLY A 142 13.36 7.22 6.13
C GLY A 142 13.47 6.14 5.05
N LEU A 143 12.67 6.27 4.00
CA LEU A 143 12.66 5.39 2.83
C LEU A 143 12.80 6.23 1.57
N GLY A 144 13.74 5.86 0.69
CA GLY A 144 13.95 6.54 -0.59
C GLY A 144 12.71 6.49 -1.50
N ALA A 145 12.64 7.40 -2.47
CA ALA A 145 11.54 7.44 -3.42
C ALA A 145 11.54 6.18 -4.30
N HIS A 146 10.39 5.52 -4.40
CA HIS A 146 10.24 4.29 -5.17
C HIS A 146 8.78 4.09 -5.62
N THR A 147 8.58 3.09 -6.47
CA THR A 147 7.28 2.47 -6.73
C THR A 147 7.35 0.98 -6.42
N ASP A 148 6.24 0.43 -5.94
CA ASP A 148 6.05 -1.02 -5.76
C ASP A 148 5.35 -1.63 -6.98
N SER A 149 4.80 -2.82 -6.81
CA SER A 149 4.02 -3.55 -7.82
C SER A 149 4.88 -3.85 -9.05
N GLY A 150 6.02 -4.50 -8.84
CA GLY A 150 7.00 -4.84 -9.87
C GLY A 150 7.97 -3.71 -10.24
N ALA A 151 9.15 -4.11 -10.69
CA ALA A 151 10.21 -3.22 -11.17
C ALA A 151 10.59 -3.62 -12.60
N LEU A 152 11.48 -4.60 -12.76
CA LEU A 152 11.95 -5.10 -14.07
C LEU A 152 10.77 -5.60 -14.93
N GLU A 153 9.76 -6.17 -14.28
CA GLU A 153 8.53 -6.65 -14.86
C GLU A 153 7.82 -5.60 -15.71
N ARG A 154 7.93 -4.31 -15.37
CA ARG A 154 7.25 -3.23 -16.07
C ARG A 154 7.72 -3.06 -17.52
N TRP A 155 8.94 -3.49 -17.81
CA TRP A 155 9.47 -3.56 -19.17
C TRP A 155 9.31 -4.95 -19.78
N LEU A 156 9.53 -6.01 -19.02
CA LEU A 156 9.69 -7.36 -19.60
C LEU A 156 8.40 -8.21 -19.64
N LEU A 157 7.41 -7.94 -18.78
CA LEU A 157 6.20 -8.77 -18.76
C LEU A 157 5.24 -8.43 -19.90
N PRO A 158 4.70 -9.44 -20.60
CA PRO A 158 3.69 -9.24 -21.63
C PRO A 158 2.44 -8.50 -21.13
N ALA A 159 2.04 -8.72 -19.87
CA ALA A 159 0.91 -8.00 -19.28
C ALA A 159 1.19 -6.49 -19.15
N TYR A 160 2.37 -6.12 -18.64
CA TYR A 160 2.75 -4.70 -18.54
C TYR A 160 2.98 -4.05 -19.90
N GLN A 161 3.47 -4.78 -20.90
CA GLN A 161 3.52 -4.29 -22.28
C GLN A 161 2.14 -3.92 -22.83
N LYS A 162 1.06 -4.58 -22.39
CA LYS A 162 -0.31 -4.19 -22.72
C LYS A 162 -0.82 -3.02 -21.87
N VAL A 163 -0.54 -3.02 -20.56
CA VAL A 163 -0.92 -1.92 -19.64
C VAL A 163 -0.33 -0.59 -20.13
N PHE A 164 0.93 -0.60 -20.54
CA PHE A 164 1.67 0.59 -20.97
C PHE A 164 1.85 0.66 -22.48
N ALA A 165 0.97 0.02 -23.26
CA ALA A 165 1.08 -0.03 -24.72
C ALA A 165 1.19 1.37 -25.35
N ASP A 166 0.37 2.31 -24.88
CA ASP A 166 0.37 3.70 -25.37
C ASP A 166 1.60 4.50 -24.96
N VAL A 167 2.26 4.11 -23.86
CA VAL A 167 3.56 4.69 -23.50
C VAL A 167 4.64 4.18 -24.46
N PHE A 168 4.73 2.86 -24.65
CA PHE A 168 5.79 2.24 -25.45
C PHE A 168 5.63 2.43 -26.96
N ASN A 169 4.41 2.70 -27.46
CA ASN A 169 4.16 2.99 -28.87
C ASN A 169 4.30 4.49 -29.23
N GLY A 170 4.50 5.36 -28.24
CA GLY A 170 4.66 6.81 -28.42
C GLY A 170 3.38 7.64 -28.35
N ASN A 171 2.19 7.04 -28.24
CA ASN A 171 0.92 7.72 -28.08
C ASN A 171 0.65 8.11 -26.61
N ILE A 172 1.61 8.79 -25.98
CA ILE A 172 1.61 9.04 -24.53
C ILE A 172 0.33 9.73 -24.04
N ASP A 173 -0.25 10.63 -24.85
CA ASP A 173 -1.50 11.33 -24.52
C ASP A 173 -2.72 10.40 -24.39
N ALA A 174 -2.66 9.18 -24.92
CA ALA A 174 -3.71 8.17 -24.82
C ALA A 174 -3.57 7.28 -23.57
N TYR A 175 -2.41 7.29 -22.90
CA TYR A 175 -2.20 6.52 -21.68
C TYR A 175 -3.06 7.07 -20.54
N ASP A 176 -3.94 6.22 -20.00
CA ASP A 176 -4.74 6.51 -18.81
C ASP A 176 -4.23 5.66 -17.64
N PRO A 177 -3.65 6.28 -16.59
CA PRO A 177 -3.27 5.56 -15.37
C PRO A 177 -4.44 4.78 -14.75
N TRP A 178 -5.68 5.26 -14.91
CA TRP A 178 -6.90 4.73 -14.32
C TRP A 178 -7.57 3.62 -15.14
N ASP A 179 -6.97 3.17 -16.24
CA ASP A 179 -7.43 1.99 -16.96
C ASP A 179 -6.98 0.71 -16.24
N ALA A 180 -7.95 -0.13 -15.88
CA ALA A 180 -7.70 -1.42 -15.22
C ALA A 180 -7.18 -2.49 -16.18
N ALA A 181 -7.28 -2.27 -17.50
CA ALA A 181 -6.98 -3.28 -18.50
C ALA A 181 -5.61 -3.93 -18.29
N HIS A 182 -5.60 -5.26 -18.29
CA HIS A 182 -4.41 -6.12 -18.14
C HIS A 182 -3.67 -6.04 -16.79
N ARG A 183 -3.98 -5.09 -15.89
CA ARG A 183 -3.30 -4.98 -14.58
C ARG A 183 -3.51 -6.21 -13.69
N THR A 184 -4.66 -6.86 -13.80
CA THR A 184 -4.96 -8.11 -13.08
C THR A 184 -4.28 -9.35 -13.68
N GLU A 185 -3.58 -9.21 -14.81
CA GLU A 185 -2.87 -10.30 -15.50
C GLU A 185 -1.34 -10.26 -15.24
N VAL A 186 -0.85 -9.25 -14.52
CA VAL A 186 0.56 -9.12 -14.12
C VAL A 186 0.86 -10.10 -12.99
N GLU A 187 1.95 -10.87 -13.10
CA GLU A 187 2.49 -11.70 -12.02
C GLU A 187 3.96 -11.34 -11.81
N GLU A 188 4.30 -10.79 -10.63
CA GLU A 188 5.68 -10.41 -10.30
C GLU A 188 6.61 -11.62 -10.28
N TYR A 189 7.88 -11.40 -10.65
CA TYR A 189 8.88 -12.44 -10.53
C TYR A 189 9.09 -12.82 -9.07
N THR A 190 9.20 -14.11 -8.80
CA THR A 190 9.44 -14.60 -7.45
C THR A 190 10.94 -14.72 -7.22
N VAL A 191 11.44 -13.96 -6.26
CA VAL A 191 12.78 -14.14 -5.68
C VAL A 191 12.59 -14.81 -4.33
N ASP A 192 13.38 -15.85 -4.06
CA ASP A 192 13.21 -16.66 -2.86
C ASP A 192 13.28 -15.80 -1.58
N ASN A 193 12.34 -16.06 -0.67
CA ASN A 193 12.16 -15.39 0.62
C ASN A 193 12.28 -13.85 0.59
N THR A 194 11.88 -13.21 -0.52
CA THR A 194 11.88 -11.75 -0.66
C THR A 194 10.45 -11.24 -0.73
N THR A 195 10.16 -10.12 -0.06
CA THR A 195 8.85 -9.46 -0.17
C THR A 195 8.50 -9.23 -1.64
N LYS A 196 7.25 -9.55 -1.99
CA LYS A 196 6.65 -9.26 -3.31
C LYS A 196 5.18 -8.89 -3.14
N CYS A 197 4.50 -8.53 -4.23
CA CYS A 197 3.05 -8.31 -4.21
C CYS A 197 2.36 -9.22 -5.24
N SER A 198 1.78 -10.33 -4.77
CA SER A 198 1.05 -11.29 -5.63
C SER A 198 -0.41 -10.87 -5.90
N VAL A 199 -0.81 -9.65 -5.52
CA VAL A 199 -2.15 -9.12 -5.75
C VAL A 199 -2.11 -7.87 -6.62
N PHE A 200 -3.21 -7.59 -7.32
CA PHE A 200 -3.46 -6.29 -7.91
C PHE A 200 -4.06 -5.35 -6.85
N ARG A 201 -3.35 -4.25 -6.57
CA ARG A 201 -3.84 -3.15 -5.72
C ARG A 201 -4.17 -1.98 -6.63
N THR A 202 -5.37 -1.42 -6.51
CA THR A 202 -5.74 -0.14 -7.15
C THR A 202 -5.05 1.01 -6.42
N PHE A 203 -5.12 0.96 -5.09
CA PHE A 203 -4.46 1.88 -4.20
C PHE A 203 -3.68 1.11 -3.13
N GLN A 204 -2.48 1.60 -2.85
CA GLN A 204 -1.88 1.38 -1.56
C GLN A 204 -2.46 2.38 -0.56
N GLY A 205 -2.36 2.06 0.72
CA GLY A 205 -2.87 2.93 1.76
C GLY A 205 -2.55 2.44 3.15
N TRP A 206 -2.76 3.33 4.11
CA TRP A 206 -2.67 2.99 5.52
C TRP A 206 -3.60 3.86 6.36
N THR A 207 -3.96 3.32 7.52
CA THR A 207 -4.75 4.00 8.56
C THR A 207 -3.82 4.49 9.66
N ALA A 208 -3.96 5.76 10.04
CA ALA A 208 -3.22 6.39 11.13
C ALA A 208 -3.74 5.89 12.48
N LEU A 209 -2.84 5.39 13.31
CA LEU A 209 -3.14 4.98 14.69
C LEU A 209 -2.66 5.99 15.73
N SER A 210 -1.80 6.91 15.30
CA SER A 210 -1.39 8.09 16.05
C SER A 210 -1.63 9.34 15.22
N ASP A 211 -1.65 10.49 15.90
CA ASP A 211 -1.60 11.78 15.20
C ASP A 211 -0.24 11.91 14.47
N MET A 212 -0.25 12.36 13.22
CA MET A 212 0.94 12.56 12.39
C MET A 212 1.24 14.05 12.31
N ILE A 213 2.27 14.47 13.03
CA ILE A 213 2.70 15.87 13.12
C ILE A 213 3.58 16.20 11.88
N PRO A 214 3.42 17.38 11.26
CA PRO A 214 4.31 17.83 10.17
C PRO A 214 5.79 17.66 10.49
N ASP A 215 6.58 17.34 9.46
CA ASP A 215 8.03 17.17 9.50
C ASP A 215 8.57 16.04 10.40
N GLN A 216 7.70 15.15 10.91
CA GLN A 216 8.10 14.03 11.76
C GLN A 216 8.41 12.74 10.98
N GLY A 217 9.10 12.87 9.84
CA GLY A 217 9.43 11.75 8.94
C GLY A 217 8.19 11.13 8.29
N LEU A 218 7.41 11.97 7.60
CA LEU A 218 6.12 11.64 7.02
C LEU A 218 6.22 11.02 5.61
N LEU A 219 5.12 10.38 5.18
CA LEU A 219 4.95 9.93 3.79
C LEU A 219 5.00 11.13 2.84
N HIS A 220 5.75 10.99 1.76
CA HIS A 220 5.71 11.89 0.61
C HIS A 220 5.28 11.11 -0.63
N VAL A 221 4.60 11.78 -1.54
CA VAL A 221 4.25 11.24 -2.86
C VAL A 221 4.64 12.22 -3.96
N VAL A 222 4.85 11.72 -5.17
CA VAL A 222 4.78 12.53 -6.39
C VAL A 222 3.33 12.46 -6.89
N PRO A 223 2.52 13.52 -6.72
CA PRO A 223 1.07 13.50 -6.94
C PRO A 223 0.71 13.65 -8.43
N ILE A 224 1.30 12.78 -9.26
CA ILE A 224 1.25 12.76 -10.72
C ILE A 224 1.23 11.27 -11.12
N PRO A 225 0.06 10.61 -11.17
CA PRO A 225 -0.03 9.17 -11.47
C PRO A 225 0.54 8.81 -12.86
N GLU A 226 0.51 9.74 -13.81
CA GLU A 226 1.10 9.60 -15.14
C GLU A 226 2.64 9.66 -15.14
N ALA A 227 3.29 9.98 -14.01
CA ALA A 227 4.75 9.97 -13.88
C ALA A 227 5.39 8.61 -14.22
N MET A 228 4.62 7.52 -14.14
CA MET A 228 5.07 6.21 -14.59
C MET A 228 5.51 6.22 -16.06
N ALA A 229 4.85 6.98 -16.94
CA ALA A 229 5.28 7.09 -18.34
C ALA A 229 6.70 7.67 -18.46
N TYR A 230 7.04 8.68 -17.65
CA TYR A 230 8.40 9.23 -17.58
C TYR A 230 9.39 8.16 -17.11
N VAL A 231 9.05 7.44 -16.05
CA VAL A 231 9.91 6.37 -15.50
C VAL A 231 10.18 5.27 -16.53
N LEU A 232 9.17 4.86 -17.30
CA LEU A 232 9.30 3.80 -18.29
C LEU A 232 10.16 4.19 -19.49
N LEU A 233 10.07 5.45 -19.93
CA LEU A 233 10.83 5.95 -21.07
C LEU A 233 12.25 6.41 -20.70
N ARG A 234 12.50 6.77 -19.43
CA ARG A 234 13.79 7.33 -19.00
C ARG A 234 14.99 6.42 -19.29
N PRO A 235 14.94 5.09 -19.09
CA PRO A 235 16.02 4.19 -19.45
C PRO A 235 16.28 4.04 -20.94
N LEU A 236 15.35 4.48 -21.81
CA LEU A 236 15.46 4.33 -23.26
C LEU A 236 16.19 5.51 -23.92
N LEU A 237 16.65 6.47 -23.13
CA LEU A 237 17.46 7.59 -23.62
C LEU A 237 18.92 7.16 -23.81
N ASP A 238 19.64 7.86 -24.68
CA ASP A 238 21.01 7.54 -25.11
C ASP A 238 22.10 7.80 -24.04
N ASP A 239 21.73 8.40 -22.91
CA ASP A 239 22.61 8.66 -21.77
C ASP A 239 22.55 7.57 -20.67
N VAL A 240 21.81 6.49 -20.92
CA VAL A 240 21.71 5.32 -20.04
C VAL A 240 22.47 4.16 -20.69
N PRO A 241 23.31 3.42 -19.96
CA PRO A 241 23.94 2.21 -20.49
C PRO A 241 22.91 1.22 -21.05
N GLU A 242 23.21 0.59 -22.17
CA GLU A 242 22.27 -0.28 -22.90
C GLU A 242 21.72 -1.45 -22.07
N ASP A 243 22.43 -1.86 -21.02
CA ASP A 243 22.10 -2.95 -20.11
C ASP A 243 21.54 -2.47 -18.75
N GLU A 244 21.28 -1.17 -18.58
CA GLU A 244 20.76 -0.59 -17.34
C GLU A 244 19.33 -0.06 -17.47
N LEU A 245 18.54 -0.26 -16.41
CA LEU A 245 17.22 0.35 -16.24
C LEU A 245 17.23 1.35 -15.07
N CYS A 246 18.14 2.33 -15.11
CA CYS A 246 18.25 3.42 -14.13
C CYS A 246 18.28 2.97 -12.66
N GLY A 247 18.88 1.82 -12.36
CA GLY A 247 19.01 1.25 -11.01
C GLY A 247 17.99 0.17 -10.64
N VAL A 248 17.06 -0.19 -11.54
CA VAL A 248 16.19 -1.36 -11.36
C VAL A 248 17.03 -2.63 -11.20
N ALA A 249 16.65 -3.46 -10.23
CA ALA A 249 17.25 -4.77 -9.98
C ALA A 249 16.16 -5.79 -9.62
N PRO A 250 16.32 -7.08 -10.01
CA PRO A 250 15.39 -8.13 -9.61
C PRO A 250 15.25 -8.24 -8.08
N GLY A 251 14.02 -8.45 -7.59
CA GLY A 251 13.74 -8.59 -6.15
C GLY A 251 13.92 -7.31 -5.33
N LYS A 252 13.97 -6.14 -5.98
CA LYS A 252 14.03 -4.83 -5.35
C LYS A 252 12.90 -3.94 -5.88
N VAL A 253 12.48 -2.97 -5.06
CA VAL A 253 11.59 -1.89 -5.50
C VAL A 253 12.19 -1.11 -6.66
N LEU A 254 11.36 -0.49 -7.49
CA LEU A 254 11.82 0.39 -8.56
C LEU A 254 12.29 1.71 -7.95
N PRO A 255 13.59 2.07 -8.02
CA PRO A 255 14.10 3.26 -7.37
C PRO A 255 13.85 4.54 -8.19
N ILE A 256 13.47 5.61 -7.51
CA ILE A 256 13.40 6.97 -8.06
C ILE A 256 14.46 7.82 -7.39
N SER A 257 15.25 8.53 -8.19
CA SER A 257 16.44 9.23 -7.73
C SER A 257 16.62 10.56 -8.45
N GLU A 258 17.33 11.49 -7.82
CA GLU A 258 17.65 12.78 -8.42
C GLU A 258 18.54 12.63 -9.66
N LYS A 259 19.43 11.63 -9.68
CA LYS A 259 20.30 11.32 -10.83
C LYS A 259 19.48 11.05 -12.09
N TRP A 260 18.47 10.19 -11.99
CA TRP A 260 17.73 9.71 -13.16
C TRP A 260 16.41 10.43 -13.38
N HIS A 261 15.78 10.92 -12.31
CA HIS A 261 14.42 11.46 -12.32
C HIS A 261 14.31 12.83 -11.62
N PRO A 262 15.20 13.81 -11.90
CA PRO A 262 15.27 15.07 -11.16
C PRO A 262 13.96 15.87 -11.20
N LEU A 263 13.21 15.78 -12.30
CA LEU A 263 11.92 16.47 -12.42
C LEU A 263 10.87 15.88 -11.47
N LEU A 264 10.83 14.55 -11.31
CA LEU A 264 9.89 13.87 -10.44
C LEU A 264 10.21 14.09 -8.97
N ILE A 265 11.50 14.10 -8.61
CA ILE A 265 11.95 14.40 -7.24
C ILE A 265 11.52 15.79 -6.78
N LYS A 266 11.55 16.79 -7.67
CA LYS A 266 11.07 18.16 -7.36
C LYS A 266 9.58 18.23 -7.01
N ALA A 267 8.80 17.22 -7.41
CA ALA A 267 7.35 17.17 -7.17
C ALA A 267 6.97 16.39 -5.90
N LEU A 268 7.94 15.83 -5.17
CA LEU A 268 7.68 15.16 -3.89
C LEU A 268 6.98 16.11 -2.91
N SER A 269 5.84 15.67 -2.40
CA SER A 269 4.96 16.45 -1.54
C SER A 269 4.52 15.61 -0.34
N SER A 270 4.74 16.13 0.87
CA SER A 270 4.32 15.48 2.12
C SER A 270 2.80 15.31 2.18
N ILE A 271 2.34 14.26 2.88
CA ILE A 271 1.00 14.26 3.45
C ILE A 271 0.80 15.48 4.37
N PRO A 272 -0.45 15.98 4.52
CA PRO A 272 -0.76 16.97 5.53
C PRO A 272 -0.69 16.35 6.94
N ALA A 273 -0.86 17.19 7.97
CA ALA A 273 -1.07 16.70 9.33
C ALA A 273 -2.30 15.78 9.41
N LEU A 274 -2.16 14.65 10.09
CA LEU A 274 -3.23 13.69 10.29
C LEU A 274 -3.55 13.52 11.77
N ASN A 275 -4.80 13.16 12.05
CA ASN A 275 -5.22 12.68 13.36
C ASN A 275 -5.30 11.15 13.32
N ALA A 276 -5.16 10.49 14.46
CA ALA A 276 -5.49 9.08 14.57
C ALA A 276 -6.92 8.82 14.06
N GLY A 277 -7.08 7.79 13.23
CA GLY A 277 -8.32 7.45 12.53
C GLY A 277 -8.44 8.02 11.13
N ASP A 278 -7.58 8.96 10.71
CA ASP A 278 -7.46 9.32 9.30
C ASP A 278 -6.79 8.19 8.51
N SER A 279 -6.99 8.17 7.19
CA SER A 279 -6.24 7.27 6.29
C SER A 279 -5.75 8.00 5.06
N VAL A 280 -4.68 7.50 4.46
CA VAL A 280 -4.13 8.04 3.20
C VAL A 280 -3.98 6.95 2.17
N TRP A 281 -4.13 7.33 0.90
CA TRP A 281 -4.20 6.43 -0.23
C TRP A 281 -3.42 7.00 -1.40
N TRP A 282 -2.71 6.14 -2.12
CA TRP A 282 -2.04 6.50 -3.37
C TRP A 282 -2.19 5.37 -4.40
N HIS A 283 -2.40 5.78 -5.65
CA HIS A 283 -2.53 4.91 -6.81
C HIS A 283 -1.29 4.01 -6.94
N CYS A 284 -1.45 2.78 -7.40
CA CYS A 284 -0.39 1.76 -7.36
C CYS A 284 0.90 2.12 -8.14
N ASP A 285 0.81 3.02 -9.11
CA ASP A 285 1.97 3.54 -9.85
C ASP A 285 2.57 4.85 -9.29
N VAL A 286 1.99 5.41 -8.21
CA VAL A 286 2.47 6.67 -7.63
C VAL A 286 3.77 6.46 -6.86
N ILE A 287 4.76 7.28 -7.21
CA ILE A 287 6.05 7.35 -6.53
C ILE A 287 5.84 7.86 -5.12
N HIS A 288 6.44 7.20 -4.14
CA HIS A 288 6.33 7.59 -2.75
C HIS A 288 7.61 7.30 -1.96
N SER A 289 7.76 7.97 -0.81
CA SER A 289 8.91 7.89 0.09
C SER A 289 8.49 8.17 1.53
N VAL A 290 9.38 7.93 2.49
CA VAL A 290 9.22 8.40 3.87
C VAL A 290 10.38 9.31 4.18
N ALA A 291 10.09 10.55 4.59
CA ALA A 291 11.14 11.52 4.93
C ALA A 291 11.98 11.04 6.14
N PRO A 292 13.27 11.41 6.20
CA PRO A 292 14.06 11.20 7.40
C PRO A 292 13.51 12.01 8.58
N VAL A 293 13.88 11.62 9.79
CA VAL A 293 13.59 12.37 11.02
C VAL A 293 14.74 12.24 12.00
N GLU A 294 14.94 13.28 12.80
CA GLU A 294 15.80 13.24 13.98
C GLU A 294 14.97 13.61 15.20
N ASN A 295 15.08 12.82 16.28
CA ASN A 295 14.36 13.05 17.54
C ASN A 295 12.84 13.31 17.35
N GLN A 296 12.17 12.36 16.70
CA GLN A 296 10.74 12.44 16.36
C GLN A 296 9.87 12.89 17.54
N GLN A 297 8.95 13.81 17.28
CA GLN A 297 7.89 14.24 18.20
C GLN A 297 6.62 13.41 17.97
N GLY A 298 6.05 12.90 19.05
CA GLY A 298 4.88 12.02 18.97
C GLY A 298 5.18 10.65 18.35
N TRP A 299 4.12 9.90 18.07
CA TRP A 299 4.20 8.55 17.50
C TRP A 299 3.97 8.58 15.98
N GLY A 300 4.55 7.60 15.26
CA GLY A 300 4.39 7.43 13.82
C GLY A 300 3.73 6.10 13.43
N ASN A 301 2.64 5.75 14.12
CA ASN A 301 2.01 4.43 14.08
C ASN A 301 0.97 4.32 12.95
N VAL A 302 1.09 3.32 12.09
CA VAL A 302 0.14 3.05 10.99
C VAL A 302 -0.12 1.57 10.78
N MET A 303 -1.30 1.24 10.24
CA MET A 303 -1.61 -0.09 9.69
C MET A 303 -1.69 -0.03 8.17
N TYR A 304 -0.93 -0.88 7.48
CA TYR A 304 -0.99 -0.99 6.03
C TYR A 304 -2.25 -1.78 5.62
N ILE A 305 -3.14 -1.12 4.87
CA ILE A 305 -4.40 -1.70 4.38
C ILE A 305 -4.64 -1.12 2.97
N PRO A 306 -4.40 -1.89 1.90
CA PRO A 306 -4.61 -1.42 0.54
C PRO A 306 -6.06 -1.56 0.09
N ALA A 307 -6.38 -1.03 -1.10
CA ALA A 307 -7.56 -1.40 -1.87
C ALA A 307 -7.13 -2.41 -2.93
N ALA A 308 -7.61 -3.65 -2.81
CA ALA A 308 -7.27 -4.76 -3.68
C ALA A 308 -8.57 -5.40 -4.18
N PRO A 309 -9.17 -4.89 -5.27
CA PRO A 309 -10.52 -5.29 -5.69
C PRO A 309 -10.60 -6.78 -6.04
N MET A 310 -11.77 -7.37 -5.88
CA MET A 310 -12.01 -8.79 -6.13
C MET A 310 -11.88 -9.06 -7.63
N CYS A 311 -10.98 -9.96 -7.98
CA CYS A 311 -10.78 -10.49 -9.33
C CYS A 311 -10.19 -11.89 -9.21
N GLU A 312 -10.07 -12.63 -10.30
CA GLU A 312 -9.56 -14.02 -10.28
C GLU A 312 -8.17 -14.11 -9.61
N LYS A 313 -7.23 -13.23 -9.99
CA LYS A 313 -5.90 -13.13 -9.39
C LYS A 313 -5.97 -12.92 -7.87
N ASN A 314 -6.70 -11.90 -7.44
CA ASN A 314 -6.78 -11.52 -6.03
C ASN A 314 -7.49 -12.59 -5.19
N LEU A 315 -8.54 -13.22 -5.73
CA LEU A 315 -9.24 -14.31 -5.08
C LEU A 315 -8.32 -15.53 -4.87
N ALA A 316 -7.48 -15.86 -5.86
CA ALA A 316 -6.52 -16.94 -5.73
C ALA A 316 -5.54 -16.70 -4.57
N TYR A 317 -5.10 -15.46 -4.37
CA TYR A 317 -4.28 -15.10 -3.21
C TYR A 317 -5.10 -15.10 -1.89
N ALA A 318 -6.34 -14.62 -1.91
CA ALA A 318 -7.22 -14.60 -0.73
C ALA A 318 -7.44 -16.01 -0.14
N GLN A 319 -7.50 -17.05 -0.97
CA GLN A 319 -7.56 -18.43 -0.50
C GLN A 319 -6.30 -18.86 0.27
N LYS A 320 -5.12 -18.37 -0.13
CA LYS A 320 -3.86 -18.59 0.60
C LYS A 320 -3.85 -17.79 1.91
N VAL A 321 -4.35 -16.56 1.89
CA VAL A 321 -4.52 -15.71 3.09
C VAL A 321 -5.38 -16.40 4.13
N LYS A 322 -6.51 -17.00 3.75
CA LYS A 322 -7.36 -17.78 4.66
C LYS A 322 -6.57 -18.91 5.36
N ALA A 323 -5.74 -19.64 4.61
CA ALA A 323 -4.91 -20.70 5.17
C ALA A 323 -3.78 -20.17 6.08
N ALA A 324 -3.26 -18.98 5.82
CA ALA A 324 -2.30 -18.30 6.69
C ALA A 324 -2.97 -17.83 7.99
N LEU A 325 -4.14 -17.18 7.90
CA LEU A 325 -4.94 -16.74 9.04
C LEU A 325 -5.29 -17.89 9.99
N ALA A 326 -5.71 -19.04 9.44
CA ALA A 326 -6.02 -20.23 10.24
C ALA A 326 -4.83 -20.71 11.09
N ARG A 327 -3.61 -20.52 10.58
CA ARG A 327 -2.37 -20.97 11.23
C ARG A 327 -1.63 -19.87 11.98
N GLY A 328 -2.00 -18.61 11.79
CA GLY A 328 -1.21 -17.44 12.23
C GLY A 328 0.15 -17.33 11.57
N ALA A 329 0.32 -17.92 10.38
CA ALA A 329 1.58 -17.86 9.63
C ALA A 329 1.74 -16.49 8.96
N SER A 330 2.97 -16.09 8.65
CA SER A 330 3.24 -14.97 7.75
C SER A 330 2.50 -15.18 6.42
N PRO A 331 1.84 -14.16 5.86
CA PRO A 331 1.24 -14.26 4.53
C PRO A 331 2.32 -14.53 3.47
N GLY A 332 1.96 -15.25 2.40
CA GLY A 332 2.94 -15.79 1.45
C GLY A 332 3.75 -14.77 0.65
N ASP A 333 3.35 -13.50 0.66
CA ASP A 333 4.06 -12.38 0.04
C ASP A 333 5.13 -11.76 0.94
N PHE A 334 5.22 -12.19 2.20
CA PHE A 334 6.21 -11.73 3.17
C PHE A 334 7.15 -12.87 3.58
N PRO A 335 8.31 -12.53 4.19
CA PRO A 335 9.20 -13.52 4.78
C PRO A 335 8.47 -14.43 5.78
N ARG A 336 8.87 -15.70 5.79
CA ARG A 336 8.30 -16.73 6.67
C ARG A 336 8.84 -16.60 8.09
N GLU A 337 8.38 -15.57 8.78
CA GLU A 337 8.75 -15.27 10.17
C GLU A 337 7.82 -15.98 11.16
N ASP A 338 6.54 -16.15 10.81
CA ASP A 338 5.56 -17.00 11.49
C ASP A 338 5.41 -16.75 13.01
N TYR A 339 5.75 -15.54 13.48
CA TYR A 339 5.74 -15.18 14.90
C TYR A 339 4.38 -15.43 15.56
N GLU A 340 3.29 -15.07 14.90
CA GLU A 340 1.94 -15.12 15.48
C GLU A 340 1.31 -16.52 15.50
N SER A 341 2.04 -17.57 15.10
CA SER A 341 1.48 -18.91 14.93
C SER A 341 0.94 -19.53 16.23
N ASP A 342 1.59 -19.23 17.36
CA ASP A 342 1.27 -19.68 18.71
C ASP A 342 0.84 -18.55 19.67
N TRP A 343 0.69 -17.33 19.16
CA TRP A 343 0.35 -16.15 19.97
C TRP A 343 -1.09 -16.16 20.49
N GLU A 344 -1.25 -15.75 21.75
CA GLU A 344 -2.56 -15.55 22.37
C GLU A 344 -3.19 -14.22 21.94
N GLY A 345 -4.53 -14.20 21.84
CA GLY A 345 -5.29 -12.99 21.48
C GLY A 345 -5.29 -12.65 19.99
N ARG A 346 -4.80 -13.56 19.14
CA ARG A 346 -4.85 -13.45 17.67
C ARG A 346 -6.30 -13.44 17.17
N PHE A 347 -6.57 -12.69 16.10
CA PHE A 347 -7.81 -12.81 15.34
C PHE A 347 -7.87 -14.17 14.63
N THR A 348 -9.05 -14.80 14.61
CA THR A 348 -9.25 -16.15 14.06
C THR A 348 -10.33 -16.18 12.99
N LEU A 349 -10.54 -17.35 12.35
CA LEU A 349 -11.60 -17.52 11.35
C LEU A 349 -13.01 -17.32 11.95
N ASP A 350 -13.19 -17.58 13.24
CA ASP A 350 -14.48 -17.45 13.92
C ASP A 350 -14.87 -15.98 14.15
N ASP A 351 -13.89 -15.08 14.15
CA ASP A 351 -14.07 -13.64 14.33
C ASP A 351 -14.47 -12.91 13.03
N LEU A 352 -14.53 -13.62 11.89
CA LEU A 352 -14.87 -13.03 10.60
C LEU A 352 -16.34 -12.63 10.53
N ASN A 353 -16.58 -11.35 10.21
CA ASN A 353 -17.89 -10.85 9.83
C ASN A 353 -18.21 -11.19 8.36
N ILE A 354 -19.32 -10.67 7.83
CA ILE A 354 -19.72 -10.96 6.43
C ILE A 354 -18.75 -10.36 5.40
N HIS A 355 -18.22 -9.16 5.65
CA HIS A 355 -17.22 -8.53 4.79
C HIS A 355 -15.93 -9.36 4.75
N GLY A 356 -15.42 -9.77 5.92
CA GLY A 356 -14.24 -10.61 6.02
C GLY A 356 -14.42 -11.97 5.33
N LYS A 357 -15.59 -12.59 5.47
CA LYS A 357 -15.92 -13.85 4.76
C LYS A 357 -15.92 -13.67 3.24
N ARG A 358 -16.55 -12.61 2.73
CA ARG A 358 -16.54 -12.30 1.28
C ARG A 358 -15.15 -11.99 0.75
N ALA A 359 -14.40 -11.17 1.48
CA ALA A 359 -13.05 -10.75 1.13
C ALA A 359 -12.04 -11.92 1.11
N LEU A 360 -12.34 -13.03 1.79
CA LEU A 360 -11.57 -14.29 1.74
C LEU A 360 -12.20 -15.36 0.83
N GLY A 361 -13.23 -15.01 0.05
CA GLY A 361 -13.92 -15.96 -0.84
C GLY A 361 -14.60 -17.11 -0.10
N MET A 362 -15.10 -16.86 1.11
CA MET A 362 -15.83 -17.82 1.95
C MET A 362 -17.35 -17.63 1.89
N ALA A 363 -17.81 -16.52 1.32
CA ALA A 363 -19.22 -16.19 1.12
C ALA A 363 -19.39 -15.38 -0.17
N ASN A 364 -20.59 -15.43 -0.74
CA ASN A 364 -21.00 -14.64 -1.91
C ASN A 364 -21.48 -13.24 -1.52
#